data_AF-A0A925KG34-F1
#
_entry.id   AF-A0A925KG34-F1
#
_cell.length_a   1.000
_cell.length_b   1.000
_cell.length_c   1.000
_cell.angle_alpha   90.00
_cell.angle_beta   90.00
_cell.angle_gamma   90.00
#
_symmetry.space_group_name_H-M   'P 1'
#
loop_
_entity.id
_entity.type
_entity.pdbx_description
1 polymer ?
#
loop_
_entity_poly.entity_id
_entity_poly.type
_entity_poly.pdbx_seq_one_letter_code
_entity_poly.pdbx_strand_id
1 'polypeptide(L)'
;PRWRSGERLIHAEFHPREPVLALVNETRGEIGFVRVAGDPGTRRLEAWGNIVQAEKAPYMLRFTPDGRHAIANALYWGPDVQGTWNEAPRGGVVSVRLDARRDAGGTPVHALVSRATTGVSPEGLAISPDGRWVATTNLERSYLPYSDPRQTFFSSITLLRLDAANGALTRIADYAYDGILPEAAAFDASSRFLAVVTYDHFDDTRRGGSVDFWRLARDPLDPERIELVKTEHSVPVTRGAHSLVLVR
;
A
#
# COMPACT_ATOMS: atom_id res chain seq x y z
N PRO A 1 4.68 -14.75 19.16
CA PRO A 1 3.67 -14.22 18.20
C PRO A 1 2.61 -15.30 17.92
N ARG A 2 1.33 -15.03 18.17
CA ARG A 2 0.24 -16.03 18.27
C ARG A 2 -0.27 -16.57 16.90
N TRP A 3 0.63 -16.82 15.95
CA TRP A 3 0.26 -17.32 14.63
C TRP A 3 0.01 -18.83 14.65
N ARG A 4 -0.86 -19.29 13.75
CA ARG A 4 -1.21 -20.71 13.59
C ARG A 4 -0.67 -21.24 12.27
N SER A 5 -0.36 -22.53 12.24
CA SER A 5 0.00 -23.22 11.00
C SER A 5 -1.12 -23.05 9.96
N GLY A 6 -0.75 -22.72 8.72
CA GLY A 6 -1.69 -22.47 7.62
C GLY A 6 -2.12 -21.00 7.45
N GLU A 7 -1.78 -20.10 8.38
CA GLU A 7 -2.00 -18.66 8.18
C GLU A 7 -0.99 -18.09 7.18
N ARG A 8 -1.46 -17.27 6.22
CA ARG A 8 -0.63 -16.63 5.20
C ARG A 8 -0.14 -15.26 5.69
N LEU A 9 1.13 -15.21 6.11
CA LEU A 9 1.85 -13.95 6.30
C LEU A 9 2.39 -13.48 4.95
N ILE A 10 1.74 -12.47 4.36
CA ILE A 10 2.00 -12.07 2.97
C ILE A 10 3.03 -10.96 2.84
N HIS A 11 3.24 -10.18 3.92
CA HIS A 11 4.17 -9.06 3.89
C HIS A 11 4.84 -8.84 5.25
N ALA A 12 6.07 -8.35 5.21
CA ALA A 12 6.88 -8.00 6.36
C ALA A 12 7.64 -6.71 6.06
N GLU A 13 7.63 -5.76 7.00
CA GLU A 13 8.30 -4.46 6.84
C GLU A 13 9.06 -4.14 8.13
N PHE A 14 10.32 -3.70 8.01
CA PHE A 14 11.09 -3.22 9.16
C PHE A 14 10.71 -1.79 9.52
N HIS A 15 10.58 -1.53 10.82
CA HIS A 15 10.41 -0.19 11.34
C HIS A 15 11.65 0.66 10.99
N PRO A 16 11.49 1.93 10.56
CA PRO A 16 12.59 2.72 10.01
C PRO A 16 13.70 3.06 11.01
N ARG A 17 13.44 2.93 12.31
CA ARG A 17 14.32 3.40 13.39
C ARG A 17 14.48 2.45 14.57
N GLU A 18 13.71 1.37 14.61
CA GLU A 18 13.69 0.45 15.76
C GLU A 18 13.85 -0.98 15.25
N PRO A 19 14.38 -1.90 16.08
CA PRO A 19 14.43 -3.32 15.75
C PRO A 19 13.04 -3.95 15.87
N VAL A 20 12.07 -3.43 15.12
CA VAL A 20 10.68 -3.87 15.08
C VAL A 20 10.37 -4.30 13.65
N LEU A 21 9.61 -5.38 13.51
CA LEU A 21 9.07 -5.87 12.25
C LEU A 21 7.54 -5.87 12.34
N ALA A 22 6.87 -5.26 11.37
CA ALA A 22 5.44 -5.44 11.14
C ALA A 22 5.21 -6.63 10.21
N LEU A 23 4.14 -7.37 10.47
CA LEU A 23 3.77 -8.58 9.73
C LEU A 23 2.29 -8.53 9.39
N VAL A 24 1.97 -8.74 8.12
CA VAL A 24 0.61 -8.73 7.59
C VAL A 24 0.12 -10.15 7.44
N ASN A 25 -0.91 -10.52 8.20
CA ASN A 25 -1.60 -11.80 8.11
C ASN A 25 -2.85 -11.62 7.24
N GLU A 26 -2.74 -12.04 5.99
CA GLU A 26 -3.81 -11.87 5.02
C GLU A 26 -5.03 -12.74 5.37
N THR A 27 -4.80 -13.99 5.77
CA THR A 27 -5.86 -14.97 6.10
C THR A 27 -6.81 -14.45 7.18
N ARG A 28 -6.29 -13.67 8.13
CA ARG A 28 -7.04 -13.19 9.29
C ARG A 28 -7.41 -11.71 9.24
N GLY A 29 -6.88 -10.97 8.26
CA GLY A 29 -7.05 -9.53 8.22
C GLY A 29 -6.37 -8.83 9.40
N GLU A 30 -5.19 -9.31 9.80
CA GLU A 30 -4.51 -8.88 11.02
C GLU A 30 -3.12 -8.30 10.72
N ILE A 31 -2.71 -7.29 11.48
CA ILE A 31 -1.35 -6.77 11.51
C ILE A 31 -0.75 -7.08 12.89
N GLY A 32 0.37 -7.80 12.91
CA GLY A 32 1.14 -8.08 14.11
C GLY A 32 2.46 -7.31 14.10
N PHE A 33 2.97 -6.99 15.28
CA PHE A 33 4.28 -6.38 15.42
C PHE A 33 5.16 -7.21 16.35
N VAL A 34 6.44 -7.33 16.01
CA VAL A 34 7.42 -8.06 16.80
C VAL A 34 8.70 -7.24 16.96
N ARG A 35 9.36 -7.34 18.12
CA ARG A 35 10.74 -6.88 18.28
C ARG A 35 11.69 -8.01 17.88
N VAL A 36 12.73 -7.62 17.14
CA VAL A 36 13.85 -8.49 16.79
C VAL A 36 14.91 -8.34 17.87
N ALA A 37 15.10 -9.37 18.68
CA ALA A 37 16.04 -9.39 19.80
C ALA A 37 17.11 -10.48 19.64
N GLY A 38 18.13 -10.48 20.50
CA GLY A 38 19.25 -11.43 20.45
C GLY A 38 20.36 -11.02 19.49
N ASP A 39 21.43 -11.80 19.42
CA ASP A 39 22.60 -11.54 18.57
C ASP A 39 22.39 -12.10 17.15
N PRO A 40 23.22 -11.75 16.14
CA PRO A 40 23.07 -12.19 14.75
C PRO A 40 22.92 -13.72 14.52
N GLY A 41 23.30 -14.58 15.48
CA GLY A 41 23.09 -16.03 15.43
C GLY A 41 22.00 -16.58 16.37
N THR A 42 21.43 -15.73 17.24
CA THR A 42 20.43 -16.11 18.25
C THR A 42 19.18 -15.24 18.17
N ARG A 43 18.93 -14.65 16.99
CA ARG A 43 17.79 -13.75 16.75
C ARG A 43 16.48 -14.44 17.12
N ARG A 44 15.67 -13.74 17.90
CA ARG A 44 14.32 -14.17 18.28
C ARG A 44 13.32 -13.06 18.02
N LEU A 45 12.10 -13.46 17.67
CA LEU A 45 10.96 -12.56 17.45
C LEU A 45 10.07 -12.55 18.69
N GLU A 46 10.01 -11.41 19.36
CA GLU A 46 9.19 -11.20 20.54
C GLU A 46 7.97 -10.38 20.18
N ALA A 47 6.79 -10.76 20.67
CA ALA A 47 5.59 -9.95 20.43
C ALA A 47 5.79 -8.53 20.97
N TRP A 48 5.45 -7.52 20.17
CA TRP A 48 5.46 -6.13 20.58
C TRP A 48 4.04 -5.60 20.50
N GLY A 49 3.40 -5.47 21.65
CA GLY A 49 2.02 -5.01 21.76
C GLY A 49 0.96 -6.00 21.28
N ASN A 50 -0.24 -5.47 21.04
CA ASN A 50 -1.38 -6.23 20.54
C ASN A 50 -1.32 -6.45 19.02
N ILE A 51 -2.07 -7.45 18.56
CA ILE A 51 -2.43 -7.58 17.14
C ILE A 51 -3.53 -6.55 16.84
N VAL A 52 -3.46 -5.93 15.67
CA VAL A 52 -4.47 -4.98 15.18
C VAL A 52 -5.28 -5.63 14.09
N GLN A 53 -6.61 -5.65 14.25
CA GLN A 53 -7.51 -6.03 13.17
C GLN A 53 -7.49 -4.92 12.11
N ALA A 54 -7.07 -5.25 10.91
CA ALA A 54 -7.04 -4.34 9.77
C ALA A 54 -8.36 -4.47 9.00
N GLU A 55 -8.29 -5.02 7.78
CA GLU A 55 -9.41 -5.22 6.85
C GLU A 55 -9.28 -6.61 6.20
N LYS A 56 -10.19 -6.95 5.29
CA LYS A 56 -10.14 -8.23 4.56
C LYS A 56 -9.03 -8.23 3.51
N ALA A 57 -8.23 -9.31 3.48
CA ALA A 57 -7.10 -9.51 2.58
C ALA A 57 -6.13 -8.31 2.54
N PRO A 58 -5.52 -7.93 3.69
CA PRO A 58 -4.48 -6.93 3.72
C PRO A 58 -3.26 -7.42 2.96
N TYR A 59 -2.60 -6.53 2.23
CA TYR A 59 -1.56 -6.93 1.27
C TYR A 59 -0.18 -6.36 1.62
N MET A 60 0.05 -5.08 1.41
CA MET A 60 1.28 -4.38 1.75
C MET A 60 1.13 -3.53 3.01
N LEU A 61 2.24 -3.29 3.71
CA LEU A 61 2.31 -2.36 4.83
C LEU A 61 3.57 -1.51 4.72
N ARG A 62 3.46 -0.21 5.03
CA ARG A 62 4.60 0.72 5.08
C ARG A 62 4.54 1.52 6.37
N PHE A 63 5.68 1.73 7.01
CA PHE A 63 5.78 2.67 8.13
C PHE A 63 5.88 4.11 7.63
N THR A 64 5.32 5.05 8.38
CA THR A 64 5.60 6.47 8.18
C THR A 64 7.09 6.76 8.40
N PRO A 65 7.67 7.81 7.77
CA PRO A 65 9.09 8.13 7.93
C PRO A 65 9.55 8.38 9.38
N ASP A 66 8.63 8.83 10.23
CA ASP A 66 8.85 9.01 11.66
C ASP A 66 8.65 7.73 12.49
N GLY A 67 8.14 6.65 11.87
CA GLY A 67 7.86 5.37 12.49
C GLY A 67 6.59 5.31 13.34
N ARG A 68 5.85 6.42 13.50
CA ARG A 68 4.74 6.49 14.46
C ARG A 68 3.46 5.79 13.99
N HIS A 69 3.32 5.60 12.68
CA HIS A 69 2.18 4.90 12.11
C HIS A 69 2.63 3.81 11.13
N ALA A 70 1.83 2.75 11.04
CA ALA A 70 1.91 1.75 9.98
C ALA A 70 0.66 1.89 9.10
N ILE A 71 0.85 2.03 7.80
CA ILE A 71 -0.21 2.15 6.80
C ILE A 71 -0.28 0.83 6.05
N ALA A 72 -1.47 0.27 5.87
CA ALA A 72 -1.66 -0.97 5.12
C ALA A 72 -2.84 -0.87 4.16
N ASN A 73 -2.71 -1.43 2.96
CA ASN A 73 -3.81 -1.56 2.01
C ASN A 73 -4.51 -2.91 2.16
N ALA A 74 -5.73 -2.99 1.64
CA ALA A 74 -6.57 -4.17 1.70
C ALA A 74 -7.35 -4.37 0.40
N LEU A 75 -7.24 -5.58 -0.13
CA LEU A 75 -7.75 -5.98 -1.44
C LEU A 75 -9.22 -6.39 -1.42
N TYR A 76 -9.72 -6.84 -0.27
CA TYR A 76 -11.04 -7.46 -0.11
C TYR A 76 -11.25 -8.73 -0.95
N TRP A 77 -10.18 -9.41 -1.33
CA TRP A 77 -10.23 -10.72 -1.98
C TRP A 77 -10.58 -11.83 -0.98
N GLY A 78 -11.12 -12.93 -1.47
CA GLY A 78 -11.42 -14.09 -0.62
C GLY A 78 -12.35 -15.11 -1.29
N PRO A 79 -12.50 -16.30 -0.69
CA PRO A 79 -13.33 -17.38 -1.24
C PRO A 79 -14.83 -17.03 -1.32
N ASP A 80 -15.27 -16.03 -0.58
CA ASP A 80 -16.62 -15.45 -0.57
C ASP A 80 -16.82 -14.34 -1.62
N VAL A 81 -15.78 -14.01 -2.40
CA VAL A 81 -15.86 -13.09 -3.54
C VAL A 81 -16.02 -13.91 -4.82
N GLN A 82 -16.92 -13.50 -5.71
CA GLN A 82 -17.12 -14.19 -6.99
C GLN A 82 -15.83 -14.18 -7.82
N GLY A 83 -15.36 -15.37 -8.20
CA GLY A 83 -14.07 -15.55 -8.86
C GLY A 83 -12.87 -15.25 -7.95
N THR A 84 -13.05 -15.32 -6.63
CA THR A 84 -12.09 -15.08 -5.54
C THR A 84 -11.54 -13.64 -5.43
N TRP A 85 -11.35 -12.98 -6.57
CA TRP A 85 -10.83 -11.62 -6.69
C TRP A 85 -11.49 -10.85 -7.84
N ASN A 86 -12.13 -11.52 -8.81
CA ASN A 86 -12.70 -10.88 -10.00
C ASN A 86 -13.76 -9.82 -9.67
N GLU A 87 -14.63 -10.08 -8.70
CA GLU A 87 -15.65 -9.14 -8.24
C GLU A 87 -15.32 -8.51 -6.90
N ALA A 88 -14.03 -8.34 -6.61
CA ALA A 88 -13.61 -7.58 -5.44
C ALA A 88 -14.30 -6.20 -5.45
N PRO A 89 -14.83 -5.74 -4.30
CA PRO A 89 -15.31 -4.38 -4.17
C PRO A 89 -14.12 -3.41 -4.20
N ARG A 90 -14.42 -2.12 -4.02
CA ARG A 90 -13.37 -1.13 -3.77
C ARG A 90 -12.58 -1.52 -2.52
N GLY A 91 -11.27 -1.38 -2.59
CA GLY A 91 -10.37 -1.69 -1.49
C GLY A 91 -10.30 -0.58 -0.45
N GLY A 92 -9.36 -0.73 0.48
CA GLY A 92 -9.17 0.21 1.57
C GLY A 92 -7.71 0.40 1.95
N VAL A 93 -7.44 1.49 2.66
CA VAL A 93 -6.19 1.74 3.37
C VAL A 93 -6.52 2.06 4.82
N VAL A 94 -5.76 1.46 5.74
CA VAL A 94 -5.86 1.71 7.17
C VAL A 94 -4.59 2.34 7.70
N SER A 95 -4.74 3.18 8.71
CA SER A 95 -3.64 3.77 9.48
C SER A 95 -3.67 3.24 10.91
N VAL A 96 -2.55 2.67 11.34
CA VAL A 96 -2.35 2.11 12.66
C VAL A 96 -1.32 2.96 13.40
N ARG A 97 -1.75 3.65 14.46
CA ARG A 97 -0.88 4.34 15.40
C ARG A 97 -0.16 3.32 16.28
N LEU A 98 1.17 3.39 16.32
CA LEU A 98 1.97 2.55 17.19
C LEU A 98 2.09 3.15 18.59
N ASP A 99 2.13 2.29 19.62
CA ASP A 99 2.24 2.69 21.04
C ASP A 99 1.31 3.88 21.36
N ALA A 100 0.05 3.77 20.91
CA ALA A 100 -0.95 4.81 21.06
C ALA A 100 -1.27 5.05 22.55
N ARG A 101 -1.15 4.00 23.34
CA ARG A 101 -1.19 3.98 24.80
C ARG A 101 -0.41 2.78 25.30
N ARG A 102 -0.16 2.70 26.61
CA ARG A 102 0.35 1.50 27.27
C ARG A 102 -0.73 0.87 28.15
N ASP A 103 -0.70 -0.45 28.28
CA ASP A 103 -1.53 -1.15 29.25
C ASP A 103 -0.95 -1.04 30.67
N ALA A 104 -1.62 -1.64 31.66
CA ALA A 104 -1.18 -1.60 33.07
C ALA A 104 0.20 -2.24 33.29
N GLY A 105 0.63 -3.14 32.40
CA GLY A 105 1.95 -3.77 32.42
C GLY A 105 3.02 -3.00 31.64
N GLY A 106 2.70 -1.83 31.11
CA GLY A 106 3.60 -1.02 30.30
C GLY A 106 3.79 -1.54 28.86
N THR A 107 3.03 -2.55 28.44
CA THR A 107 3.07 -3.09 27.08
C THR A 107 2.37 -2.10 26.15
N PRO A 108 2.96 -1.76 25.00
CA PRO A 108 2.35 -0.83 24.06
C PRO A 108 1.07 -1.42 23.48
N VAL A 109 0.10 -0.55 23.23
CA VAL A 109 -1.14 -0.86 22.53
C VAL A 109 -1.21 -0.01 21.28
N HIS A 110 -1.19 -0.69 20.13
CA HIS A 110 -1.37 -0.11 18.82
C HIS A 110 -2.86 0.08 18.54
N ALA A 111 -3.21 1.17 17.86
CA ALA A 111 -4.60 1.52 17.58
C ALA A 111 -4.79 1.77 16.09
N LEU A 112 -5.83 1.19 15.49
CA LEU A 112 -6.30 1.62 14.17
C LEU A 112 -7.01 2.96 14.35
N VAL A 113 -6.45 4.01 13.74
CA VAL A 113 -6.88 5.41 13.95
C VAL A 113 -7.57 6.02 12.73
N SER A 114 -7.42 5.42 11.54
CA SER A 114 -8.06 5.93 10.34
C SER A 114 -8.26 4.84 9.28
N ARG A 115 -9.25 5.08 8.41
CA ARG A 115 -9.57 4.25 7.24
C ARG A 115 -9.95 5.17 6.09
N ALA A 116 -9.60 4.76 4.87
CA ALA A 116 -10.07 5.40 3.66
C ALA A 116 -10.27 4.37 2.55
N THR A 117 -11.28 4.59 1.71
CA THR A 117 -11.54 3.76 0.52
C THR A 117 -10.54 4.08 -0.59
N THR A 118 -10.23 3.10 -1.43
CA THR A 118 -9.38 3.23 -2.63
C THR A 118 -10.11 2.74 -3.88
N GLY A 119 -9.43 2.61 -5.02
CA GLY A 119 -9.94 1.87 -6.19
C GLY A 119 -10.12 0.37 -5.93
N VAL A 120 -10.36 -0.43 -6.97
CA VAL A 120 -10.53 -1.88 -6.81
C VAL A 120 -9.18 -2.59 -6.80
N SER A 121 -9.00 -3.50 -5.84
CA SER A 121 -7.77 -4.29 -5.65
C SER A 121 -6.51 -3.40 -5.55
N PRO A 122 -6.36 -2.56 -4.50
CA PRO A 122 -5.16 -1.77 -4.28
C PRO A 122 -3.97 -2.66 -3.90
N GLU A 123 -3.03 -2.93 -4.80
CA GLU A 123 -1.85 -3.78 -4.52
C GLU A 123 -0.64 -2.98 -4.10
N GLY A 124 -0.19 -2.02 -4.89
CA GLY A 124 0.93 -1.16 -4.53
C GLY A 124 0.55 -0.22 -3.39
N LEU A 125 1.51 0.07 -2.51
CA LEU A 125 1.36 1.04 -1.42
C LEU A 125 2.66 1.82 -1.22
N ALA A 126 2.59 3.15 -1.33
CA ALA A 126 3.72 4.05 -1.13
C ALA A 126 3.39 5.18 -0.15
N ILE A 127 4.37 5.57 0.66
CA ILE A 127 4.31 6.78 1.51
C ILE A 127 5.40 7.74 1.04
N SER A 128 5.08 9.02 0.91
CA SER A 128 6.06 10.03 0.53
C SER A 128 7.13 10.24 1.61
N PRO A 129 8.37 10.59 1.25
CA PRO A 129 9.44 10.85 2.22
C PRO A 129 9.12 11.94 3.26
N ASP A 130 8.31 12.94 2.90
CA ASP A 130 7.82 13.97 3.82
C ASP A 130 6.68 13.51 4.74
N GLY A 131 6.19 12.27 4.56
CA GLY A 131 5.14 11.66 5.37
C GLY A 131 3.74 12.24 5.14
N ARG A 132 3.52 13.01 4.07
CA ARG A 132 2.24 13.71 3.81
C ARG A 132 1.31 12.99 2.85
N TRP A 133 1.82 12.07 2.04
CA TRP A 133 1.06 11.43 0.97
C TRP A 133 1.14 9.93 1.07
N VAL A 134 0.01 9.29 0.80
CA VAL A 134 -0.09 7.85 0.57
C VAL A 134 -0.66 7.63 -0.82
N ALA A 135 -0.07 6.72 -1.58
CA ALA A 135 -0.58 6.31 -2.88
C ALA A 135 -0.80 4.81 -2.92
N THR A 136 -1.91 4.36 -3.50
CA THR A 136 -2.12 2.95 -3.88
C THR A 136 -2.27 2.80 -5.37
N THR A 137 -1.70 1.73 -5.93
CA THR A 137 -1.97 1.34 -7.32
C THR A 137 -3.08 0.30 -7.32
N ASN A 138 -4.13 0.56 -8.09
CA ASN A 138 -5.36 -0.21 -8.07
C ASN A 138 -5.52 -0.91 -9.41
N LEU A 139 -5.75 -2.22 -9.38
CA LEU A 139 -5.79 -3.03 -10.60
C LEU A 139 -7.03 -2.76 -11.43
N GLU A 140 -8.14 -2.34 -10.80
CA GLU A 140 -9.42 -2.03 -11.46
C GLU A 140 -10.00 -3.16 -12.32
N ARG A 141 -9.57 -4.42 -12.14
CA ARG A 141 -9.90 -5.57 -13.00
C ARG A 141 -9.26 -5.52 -14.39
N SER A 142 -8.19 -4.75 -14.58
CA SER A 142 -7.43 -4.70 -15.83
C SER A 142 -6.81 -6.04 -16.25
N TYR A 143 -6.76 -7.02 -15.35
CA TYR A 143 -6.18 -8.35 -15.55
C TYR A 143 -7.15 -9.42 -16.05
N LEU A 144 -8.45 -9.13 -16.17
CA LEU A 144 -9.38 -10.14 -16.64
C LEU A 144 -9.13 -10.43 -18.14
N PRO A 145 -9.52 -11.62 -18.62
CA PRO A 145 -9.49 -11.91 -20.04
C PRO A 145 -10.30 -10.86 -20.82
N TYR A 146 -9.87 -10.49 -22.03
CA TYR A 146 -10.59 -9.51 -22.87
C TYR A 146 -12.02 -9.94 -23.26
N SER A 147 -12.32 -11.24 -23.15
CA SER A 147 -13.67 -11.78 -23.36
C SER A 147 -14.57 -11.68 -22.11
N ASP A 148 -14.04 -11.29 -20.95
CA ASP A 148 -14.81 -11.11 -19.73
C ASP A 148 -15.52 -9.74 -19.75
N PRO A 149 -16.86 -9.68 -19.64
CA PRO A 149 -17.59 -8.42 -19.71
C PRO A 149 -17.30 -7.47 -18.53
N ARG A 150 -16.63 -7.93 -17.48
CA ARG A 150 -16.24 -7.12 -16.31
C ARG A 150 -14.88 -6.46 -16.47
N GLN A 151 -14.14 -6.79 -17.54
CA GLN A 151 -12.85 -6.21 -17.85
C GLN A 151 -12.97 -4.69 -17.93
N THR A 152 -12.03 -4.00 -17.29
CA THR A 152 -11.83 -2.56 -17.48
C THR A 152 -10.59 -2.33 -18.35
N PHE A 153 -10.62 -1.29 -19.18
CA PHE A 153 -9.48 -0.92 -20.02
C PHE A 153 -8.68 0.23 -19.40
N PHE A 154 -8.53 0.19 -18.08
CA PHE A 154 -7.74 1.15 -17.32
C PHE A 154 -7.33 0.54 -15.99
N SER A 155 -6.31 1.12 -15.37
CA SER A 155 -6.03 0.97 -13.95
C SER A 155 -6.08 2.34 -13.27
N SER A 156 -5.96 2.41 -11.95
CA SER A 156 -5.99 3.69 -11.25
C SER A 156 -4.95 3.83 -10.15
N ILE A 157 -4.68 5.06 -9.73
CA ILE A 157 -3.92 5.36 -8.51
C ILE A 157 -4.85 6.09 -7.55
N THR A 158 -5.00 5.64 -6.30
CA THR A 158 -5.65 6.47 -5.27
C THR A 158 -4.59 7.29 -4.56
N LEU A 159 -4.77 8.62 -4.52
CA LEU A 159 -3.96 9.51 -3.68
C LEU A 159 -4.71 9.86 -2.39
N LEU A 160 -4.02 9.74 -1.27
CA LEU A 160 -4.50 10.17 0.04
C LEU A 160 -3.53 11.16 0.68
N ARG A 161 -4.10 12.12 1.40
CA ARG A 161 -3.37 12.94 2.37
C ARG A 161 -3.27 12.18 3.69
N LEU A 162 -2.08 12.21 4.28
CA LEU A 162 -1.79 11.69 5.61
C LEU A 162 -1.49 12.84 6.56
N ASP A 163 -2.23 12.92 7.66
CA ASP A 163 -1.88 13.76 8.80
C ASP A 163 -0.83 13.03 9.64
N ALA A 164 0.40 13.57 9.67
CA ALA A 164 1.50 12.93 10.39
C ALA A 164 1.32 12.93 11.92
N ALA A 165 0.51 13.84 12.47
CA ALA A 165 0.35 14.00 13.91
C ALA A 165 -0.62 12.98 14.50
N ASN A 166 -1.73 12.70 13.81
CA ASN A 166 -2.80 11.81 14.29
C ASN A 166 -3.01 10.56 13.41
N GLY A 167 -2.38 10.49 12.24
CA GLY A 167 -2.49 9.36 11.32
C GLY A 167 -3.75 9.35 10.47
N ALA A 168 -4.52 10.45 10.44
CA ALA A 168 -5.74 10.55 9.65
C ALA A 168 -5.45 10.47 8.15
N LEU A 169 -6.22 9.65 7.46
CA LEU A 169 -6.20 9.49 6.01
C LEU A 169 -7.38 10.25 5.40
N THR A 170 -7.10 11.14 4.45
CA THR A 170 -8.13 11.82 3.66
C THR A 170 -7.91 11.50 2.19
N ARG A 171 -8.88 10.81 1.57
CA ARG A 171 -8.80 10.54 0.12
C ARG A 171 -8.90 11.84 -0.65
N ILE A 172 -8.00 12.02 -1.61
CA ILE A 172 -8.04 13.13 -2.56
C ILE A 172 -8.87 12.72 -3.79
N ALA A 173 -8.36 11.74 -4.56
CA ALA A 173 -9.05 11.21 -5.73
C ALA A 173 -8.44 9.88 -6.18
N ASP A 174 -9.07 9.24 -7.16
CA ASP A 174 -8.43 8.20 -7.96
C ASP A 174 -8.13 8.77 -9.35
N TYR A 175 -6.98 8.39 -9.89
CA TYR A 175 -6.47 8.85 -11.17
C TYR A 175 -6.39 7.64 -12.10
N ALA A 176 -7.36 7.52 -13.00
CA ALA A 176 -7.39 6.45 -13.99
C ALA A 176 -6.34 6.70 -15.08
N TYR A 177 -5.76 5.63 -15.61
CA TYR A 177 -4.80 5.68 -16.71
C TYR A 177 -4.75 4.36 -17.48
N ASP A 178 -4.18 4.42 -18.68
CA ASP A 178 -3.90 3.22 -19.48
C ASP A 178 -2.73 2.42 -18.87
N GLY A 179 -3.08 1.26 -18.33
CA GLY A 179 -2.15 0.31 -17.75
C GLY A 179 -2.89 -0.95 -17.30
N ILE A 180 -2.20 -2.08 -17.43
CA ILE A 180 -2.62 -3.37 -16.91
C ILE A 180 -1.81 -3.64 -15.65
N LEU A 181 -2.49 -4.08 -14.58
CA LEU A 181 -1.88 -4.55 -13.34
C LEU A 181 -0.75 -3.65 -12.80
N PRO A 182 -1.03 -2.44 -12.29
CA PRO A 182 -0.01 -1.69 -11.62
C PRO A 182 0.21 -2.19 -10.20
N GLU A 183 1.43 -2.66 -9.97
CA GLU A 183 1.77 -3.54 -8.85
C GLU A 183 2.56 -2.80 -7.75
N ALA A 184 3.29 -1.74 -8.13
CA ALA A 184 4.13 -1.01 -7.19
C ALA A 184 4.22 0.47 -7.53
N ALA A 185 4.42 1.28 -6.49
CA ALA A 185 4.73 2.70 -6.63
C ALA A 185 5.81 3.14 -5.63
N ALA A 186 6.53 4.19 -5.97
CA ALA A 186 7.52 4.81 -5.10
C ALA A 186 7.56 6.32 -5.32
N PHE A 187 7.50 7.07 -4.22
CA PHE A 187 7.75 8.50 -4.27
C PHE A 187 9.25 8.79 -4.45
N ASP A 188 9.56 9.84 -5.20
CA ASP A 188 10.91 10.37 -5.30
C ASP A 188 11.36 11.02 -3.97
N ALA A 189 12.66 11.27 -3.83
CA ALA A 189 13.22 11.88 -2.61
C ALA A 189 12.62 13.26 -2.29
N SER A 190 12.15 14.02 -3.29
CA SER A 190 11.53 15.33 -3.07
C SER A 190 10.06 15.28 -2.66
N SER A 191 9.43 14.10 -2.65
CA SER A 191 7.99 13.92 -2.39
C SER A 191 7.07 14.62 -3.40
N ARG A 192 7.58 14.94 -4.60
CA ARG A 192 6.82 15.67 -5.65
C ARG A 192 6.49 14.79 -6.84
N PHE A 193 7.15 13.66 -6.99
CA PHE A 193 6.93 12.72 -8.07
C PHE A 193 6.67 11.33 -7.52
N LEU A 194 5.87 10.58 -8.26
CA LEU A 194 5.54 9.18 -8.00
C LEU A 194 5.90 8.39 -9.26
N ALA A 195 6.75 7.38 -9.10
CA ALA A 195 6.98 6.38 -10.12
C ALA A 195 6.04 5.20 -9.87
N VAL A 196 5.40 4.70 -10.93
CA VAL A 196 4.44 3.59 -10.88
C VAL A 196 4.86 2.52 -11.87
N VAL A 197 5.04 1.30 -11.38
CA VAL A 197 5.31 0.14 -12.22
C VAL A 197 3.98 -0.42 -12.72
N THR A 198 3.87 -0.51 -14.04
CA THR A 198 2.72 -1.07 -14.76
C THR A 198 3.16 -2.35 -15.45
N TYR A 199 2.44 -3.45 -15.23
CA TYR A 199 2.80 -4.78 -15.69
C TYR A 199 2.79 -4.90 -17.23
N ASP A 200 1.79 -4.32 -17.89
CA ASP A 200 1.62 -4.31 -19.36
C ASP A 200 0.68 -3.16 -19.79
N HIS A 201 0.41 -3.01 -21.08
CA HIS A 201 -0.51 -1.99 -21.62
C HIS A 201 -1.59 -2.59 -22.52
N PHE A 202 -2.71 -1.88 -22.70
CA PHE A 202 -3.74 -2.28 -23.66
C PHE A 202 -3.40 -1.88 -25.11
N ASP A 203 -2.42 -0.99 -25.29
CA ASP A 203 -1.87 -0.63 -26.60
C ASP A 203 -0.88 -1.70 -27.07
N ASP A 204 -1.33 -2.55 -28.00
CA ASP A 204 -0.53 -3.64 -28.59
C ASP A 204 0.75 -3.15 -29.32
N THR A 205 0.87 -1.84 -29.62
CA THR A 205 2.09 -1.27 -30.18
C THR A 205 3.18 -1.09 -29.12
N ARG A 206 2.81 -1.05 -27.83
CA ARG A 206 3.72 -0.97 -26.68
C ARG A 206 4.04 -2.38 -26.20
N ARG A 207 5.29 -2.80 -26.37
CA ARG A 207 5.76 -4.10 -25.88
C ARG A 207 6.18 -4.00 -24.42
N GLY A 208 5.58 -4.84 -23.58
CA GLY A 208 5.98 -4.99 -22.19
C GLY A 208 5.41 -3.93 -21.25
N GLY A 209 5.88 -3.95 -20.01
CA GLY A 209 5.46 -3.01 -18.99
C GLY A 209 6.18 -1.67 -19.07
N SER A 210 5.89 -0.79 -18.12
CA SER A 210 6.59 0.47 -17.98
C SER A 210 6.71 0.95 -16.53
N VAL A 211 7.67 1.83 -16.29
CA VAL A 211 7.68 2.73 -15.13
C VAL A 211 7.18 4.09 -15.59
N ASP A 212 5.94 4.41 -15.22
CA ASP A 212 5.29 5.68 -15.53
C ASP A 212 5.53 6.70 -14.41
N PHE A 213 5.82 7.95 -14.78
CA PHE A 213 6.09 9.01 -13.81
C PHE A 213 4.92 9.98 -13.70
N TRP A 214 4.57 10.32 -12.47
CA TRP A 214 3.48 11.20 -12.10
C TRP A 214 4.01 12.34 -11.25
N ARG A 215 3.45 13.54 -11.42
CA ARG A 215 3.77 14.72 -10.62
C ARG A 215 2.61 15.06 -9.71
N LEU A 216 2.91 15.38 -8.45
CA LEU A 216 1.96 16.03 -7.55
C LEU A 216 1.89 17.50 -7.96
N ALA A 217 0.81 17.86 -8.65
CA ALA A 217 0.50 19.23 -9.00
C ALA A 217 -0.30 19.90 -7.88
N ARG A 218 -0.06 21.19 -7.71
CA ARG A 218 -0.79 22.06 -6.79
C ARG A 218 -1.44 23.14 -7.63
N ASP A 219 -2.68 23.47 -7.34
CA ASP A 219 -3.31 24.64 -7.94
C ASP A 219 -2.65 25.91 -7.35
N PRO A 220 -2.09 26.81 -8.18
CA PRO A 220 -1.48 28.05 -7.68
C PRO A 220 -2.48 28.98 -6.99
N LEU A 221 -3.77 28.85 -7.30
CA LEU A 221 -4.85 29.68 -6.74
C LEU A 221 -5.55 28.99 -5.56
N ASP A 222 -5.44 27.66 -5.46
CA ASP A 222 -5.92 26.86 -4.33
C ASP A 222 -4.85 25.84 -3.89
N PRO A 223 -3.92 26.20 -3.00
CA PRO A 223 -2.82 25.33 -2.58
C PRO A 223 -3.25 24.01 -1.90
N GLU A 224 -4.51 23.92 -1.45
CA GLU A 224 -5.08 22.69 -0.87
C GLU A 224 -5.60 21.73 -1.94
N ARG A 225 -5.84 22.22 -3.16
CA ARG A 225 -6.15 21.40 -4.32
C ARG A 225 -4.87 20.76 -4.86
N ILE A 226 -4.79 19.46 -4.62
CA ILE A 226 -3.67 18.60 -5.00
C ILE A 226 -4.17 17.57 -5.99
N GLU A 227 -3.40 17.34 -7.04
CA GLU A 227 -3.71 16.33 -8.02
C GLU A 227 -2.46 15.55 -8.47
N LEU A 228 -2.65 14.31 -8.89
CA LEU A 228 -1.63 13.57 -9.64
C LEU A 228 -1.83 13.82 -11.12
N VAL A 229 -0.77 14.27 -11.79
CA VAL A 229 -0.73 14.45 -13.23
C VAL A 229 0.30 13.50 -13.81
N LYS A 230 -0.13 12.61 -14.70
CA LYS A 230 0.79 11.72 -15.43
C LYS A 230 1.71 12.59 -16.31
N THR A 231 2.99 12.30 -16.30
CA THR A 231 3.95 12.97 -17.18
C THR A 231 4.07 12.20 -18.50
N GLU A 232 4.63 12.84 -19.52
CA GLU A 232 4.99 12.19 -20.79
C GLU A 232 6.19 11.24 -20.64
N HIS A 233 6.86 11.22 -19.48
CA HIS A 233 8.01 10.38 -19.26
C HIS A 233 7.60 8.99 -18.76
N SER A 234 8.11 7.97 -19.44
CA SER A 234 7.91 6.56 -19.12
C SER A 234 9.17 5.78 -19.50
N VAL A 235 9.57 4.83 -18.66
CA VAL A 235 10.71 3.95 -18.92
C VAL A 235 10.16 2.56 -19.26
N PRO A 236 10.38 2.03 -20.48
CA PRO A 236 9.92 0.70 -20.83
C PRO A 236 10.67 -0.36 -20.02
N VAL A 237 9.95 -1.38 -19.57
CA VAL A 237 10.49 -2.53 -18.87
C VAL A 237 9.91 -3.81 -19.43
N THR A 238 10.46 -4.96 -19.03
CA THR A 238 9.84 -6.24 -19.38
C THR A 238 8.43 -6.33 -18.79
N ARG A 239 7.54 -7.03 -19.49
CA ARG A 239 6.25 -7.43 -18.93
C ARG A 239 6.45 -8.10 -17.57
N GLY A 240 5.64 -7.74 -16.59
CA GLY A 240 5.69 -8.37 -15.28
C GLY A 240 6.64 -7.75 -14.26
N ALA A 241 7.18 -6.56 -14.53
CA ALA A 241 7.74 -5.76 -13.45
C ALA A 241 6.64 -5.53 -12.39
N HIS A 242 6.94 -5.83 -11.13
CA HIS A 242 5.96 -5.86 -10.03
C HIS A 242 6.49 -5.32 -8.69
N SER A 243 7.70 -4.74 -8.69
CA SER A 243 8.32 -4.21 -7.48
C SER A 243 9.13 -2.97 -7.80
N LEU A 244 9.04 -1.98 -6.93
CA LEU A 244 9.78 -0.73 -7.04
C LEU A 244 10.20 -0.25 -5.66
N VAL A 245 11.45 0.15 -5.53
CA VAL A 245 11.98 0.78 -4.32
C VAL A 245 12.89 1.94 -4.71
N LEU A 246 12.81 3.03 -3.96
CA LEU A 246 13.80 4.09 -4.04
C LEU A 246 15.05 3.65 -3.26
N VAL A 247 16.17 3.46 -3.96
CA VAL A 247 17.47 3.25 -3.33
C VAL A 247 18.06 4.62 -2.98
N ARG A 248 18.52 4.79 -1.74
CA ARG A 248 19.18 6.00 -1.24
C ARG A 248 20.63 5.71 -0.89
#